data_AF-A0A5M6CNZ7-F1
#
_entry.id   AF-A0A5M6CNZ7-F1
#
_cell.length_a   1.000
_cell.length_b   1.000
_cell.length_c   1.000
_cell.angle_alpha   90.00
_cell.angle_beta   90.00
_cell.angle_gamma   90.00
#
_symmetry.space_group_name_H-M   'P 1'
#
loop_
_entity.id
_entity.type
_entity.pdbx_description
1 polymer ?
#
loop_
_entity_poly.entity_id
_entity_poly.type
_entity_poly.pdbx_seq_one_letter_code
_entity_poly.pdbx_strand_id
1 'polypeptide(L)'
;MKKAYYYLYYKICKAFSKDDHPLFSVGFRADVVVMALKIWTAISLYSYLSILLGYRIKLSITEPLGLIPIALALGSTLYFFTFSNKWKPYFEEFEKLPKRKNLIGGIIVWGVAILSFINFIISVNLMKNSLR
;
A
#
# COMPACT_ATOMS: atom_id res chain seq x y z
N MET A 1 -2.35 -15.80 0.38
CA MET A 1 -2.43 -14.33 0.31
C MET A 1 -2.01 -13.63 1.60
N LYS A 2 -2.57 -13.97 2.78
CA LYS A 2 -2.23 -13.30 4.07
C LYS A 2 -0.72 -13.25 4.39
N LYS A 3 0.01 -14.34 4.18
CA LYS A 3 1.46 -14.41 4.42
C LYS A 3 2.28 -13.44 3.56
N ALA A 4 1.94 -13.28 2.28
CA ALA A 4 2.61 -12.32 1.39
C ALA A 4 2.32 -10.87 1.81
N TYR A 5 1.08 -10.61 2.25
CA TYR A 5 0.68 -9.30 2.77
C TYR A 5 1.44 -8.93 4.05
N TYR A 6 1.58 -9.88 4.98
CA TYR A 6 2.41 -9.70 6.18
C TYR A 6 3.89 -9.61 5.85
N TYR A 7 4.37 -10.30 4.82
CA TYR A 7 5.76 -10.18 4.37
C TYR A 7 6.06 -8.81 3.77
N LEU A 8 5.13 -8.23 2.99
CA LEU A 8 5.23 -6.86 2.50
C LEU A 8 5.33 -5.88 3.67
N TYR A 9 4.44 -5.99 4.66
CA TYR A 9 4.46 -5.16 5.86
C TYR A 9 5.78 -5.32 6.65
N TYR A 10 6.27 -6.55 6.82
CA TYR A 10 7.55 -6.85 7.43
C TYR A 10 8.72 -6.12 6.77
N LYS A 11 8.80 -6.13 5.44
CA LYS A 11 9.89 -5.47 4.71
C LYS A 11 9.83 -3.95 4.84
N ILE A 12 8.62 -3.38 4.89
CA ILE A 12 8.42 -1.95 5.13
C ILE A 12 8.86 -1.59 6.55
N CYS A 13 8.42 -2.31 7.57
CA CYS A 13 8.87 -2.07 8.94
C CYS A 13 10.38 -2.18 9.06
N LYS A 14 11.00 -3.22 8.49
CA LYS A 14 12.46 -3.43 8.55
C LYS A 14 13.25 -2.31 7.87
N ALA A 15 12.68 -1.63 6.88
CA ALA A 15 13.29 -0.45 6.30
C ALA A 15 13.32 0.73 7.28
N PHE A 16 12.28 0.90 8.09
CA PHE A 16 12.22 1.92 9.14
C PHE A 16 12.92 1.53 10.44
N SER A 17 13.17 0.23 10.68
CA SER A 17 13.83 -0.25 11.92
C SER A 17 15.26 0.25 12.11
N LYS A 18 15.90 0.77 11.06
CA LYS A 18 17.25 1.35 11.14
C LYS A 18 17.26 2.82 11.55
N ASP A 19 16.11 3.48 11.42
CA ASP A 19 15.94 4.90 11.71
C ASP A 19 15.11 5.07 12.98
N ASP A 20 15.79 5.32 14.09
CA ASP A 20 15.15 5.71 15.35
C ASP A 20 14.60 7.13 15.21
N HIS A 21 13.31 7.21 14.84
CA HIS A 21 12.59 8.46 14.75
C HIS A 21 11.80 8.65 16.05
N PRO A 22 12.02 9.76 16.79
CA PRO A 22 11.49 9.93 18.14
C PRO A 22 9.97 10.08 18.21
N LEU A 23 9.34 10.56 17.13
CA LEU A 23 7.92 10.90 17.12
C LEU A 23 6.99 9.78 16.62
N PHE A 24 7.51 8.84 15.82
CA PHE A 24 6.66 7.87 15.13
C PHE A 24 7.21 6.45 15.27
N SER A 25 6.39 5.56 15.81
CA SER A 25 6.73 4.15 15.90
C SER A 25 6.94 3.55 14.51
N VAL A 26 7.81 2.53 14.41
CA VAL A 26 8.06 1.78 13.17
C VAL A 26 6.76 1.22 12.59
N GLY A 27 5.84 0.76 13.46
CA GLY A 27 4.53 0.26 13.05
C GLY A 27 3.67 1.35 12.41
N PHE A 28 3.56 2.52 13.03
CA PHE A 28 2.79 3.64 12.48
C PHE A 28 3.33 4.08 11.10
N ARG A 29 4.66 4.19 10.95
CA ARG A 29 5.29 4.52 9.67
C ARG A 29 4.99 3.47 8.60
N ALA A 30 5.02 2.19 8.96
CA ALA A 30 4.69 1.11 8.04
C ALA A 30 3.21 1.09 7.65
N ASP A 31 2.31 1.36 8.60
CA ASP A 31 0.87 1.50 8.37
C ASP A 31 0.56 2.60 7.35
N VAL A 32 1.24 3.76 7.46
CA VAL A 32 1.11 4.87 6.51
C VAL A 32 1.55 4.45 5.09
N VAL A 33 2.69 3.78 4.95
CA VAL A 33 3.16 3.31 3.63
C VAL A 33 2.21 2.30 3.02
N VAL A 34 1.73 1.33 3.80
CA VAL A 34 0.76 0.34 3.30
C VAL A 34 -0.56 1.01 2.93
N MET A 35 -1.01 2.00 3.69
CA MET A 35 -2.19 2.79 3.36
C MET A 35 -2.01 3.55 2.04
N ALA A 36 -0.87 4.21 1.84
CA ALA A 36 -0.56 4.90 0.59
C ALA A 36 -0.59 3.95 -0.63
N LEU A 37 0.02 2.77 -0.53
CA LEU A 37 0.00 1.76 -1.60
C LEU A 37 -1.43 1.33 -1.96
N LYS A 38 -2.30 1.14 -0.97
CA LYS A 38 -3.73 0.83 -1.19
C LYS A 38 -4.44 1.97 -1.90
N ILE A 39 -4.25 3.21 -1.43
CA ILE A 39 -4.88 4.40 -2.00
C ILE A 39 -4.45 4.60 -3.45
N TRP A 40 -3.15 4.51 -3.75
CA TRP A 40 -2.63 4.58 -5.12
C TRP A 40 -3.24 3.54 -6.05
N THR A 41 -3.34 2.30 -5.57
CA THR A 41 -3.96 1.20 -6.33
C THR A 41 -5.44 1.48 -6.60
N ALA A 42 -6.18 1.94 -5.59
CA ALA A 42 -7.60 2.27 -5.73
C ALA A 42 -7.82 3.44 -6.69
N ILE A 43 -7.06 4.53 -6.57
CA ILE A 43 -7.16 5.67 -7.49
C ILE A 43 -6.83 5.23 -8.92
N SER A 44 -5.80 4.39 -9.10
CA SER A 44 -5.45 3.87 -10.41
C SER A 44 -6.61 3.11 -11.06
N LEU A 45 -7.28 2.26 -10.28
CA LEU A 45 -8.45 1.52 -10.73
C LEU A 45 -9.59 2.46 -11.14
N TYR A 46 -9.90 3.47 -10.33
CA TYR A 46 -10.92 4.47 -10.67
C TYR A 46 -10.56 5.27 -11.92
N SER A 47 -9.28 5.60 -12.12
CA SER A 47 -8.82 6.27 -13.33
C SER A 47 -9.05 5.42 -14.57
N TYR A 48 -8.72 4.13 -14.53
CA TYR A 48 -9.00 3.22 -15.64
C TYR A 48 -10.50 3.03 -15.87
N LEU A 49 -11.30 2.90 -14.81
CA LEU A 49 -12.77 2.82 -14.94
C LEU A 49 -13.37 4.08 -15.57
N SER A 50 -12.87 5.26 -15.21
CA SER A 50 -13.33 6.53 -15.80
C SER A 50 -13.07 6.58 -17.31
N ILE A 51 -11.90 6.10 -17.75
CA ILE A 51 -11.55 6.02 -19.17
C ILE A 51 -12.47 5.04 -19.90
N LEU A 52 -12.65 3.83 -19.34
CA LEU A 52 -13.48 2.78 -19.95
C LEU A 52 -14.95 3.17 -20.09
N LEU A 53 -15.49 3.88 -19.11
CA LEU A 53 -16.89 4.32 -19.10
C LEU A 53 -17.11 5.65 -19.85
N GLY A 54 -16.04 6.32 -20.28
CA GLY A 54 -16.13 7.57 -21.02
C GLY A 54 -16.61 8.79 -20.23
N TYR A 55 -16.67 8.71 -18.89
CA TYR A 55 -17.02 9.84 -18.03
C TYR A 55 -16.10 9.96 -16.83
N ARG A 56 -15.93 11.19 -16.35
CA ARG A 56 -14.98 11.51 -15.29
C ARG A 56 -15.56 11.18 -13.91
N ILE A 57 -15.03 10.15 -13.25
CA ILE A 57 -15.37 9.89 -11.85
C ILE A 57 -14.71 10.96 -10.99
N LYS A 58 -15.53 11.77 -10.33
CA LYS A 58 -15.06 12.85 -9.45
C LYS A 58 -14.58 12.26 -8.12
N LEU A 59 -13.29 11.97 -8.03
CA LEU A 59 -12.63 11.61 -6.78
C LEU A 59 -12.32 12.89 -5.98
N SER A 60 -13.29 13.33 -5.18
CA SER A 60 -13.08 14.40 -4.21
C SER A 60 -13.12 13.83 -2.79
N ILE A 61 -12.27 14.36 -1.90
CA ILE A 61 -12.32 14.05 -0.46
C ILE A 61 -13.64 14.50 0.21
N THR A 62 -14.42 15.34 -0.47
CA THR A 62 -15.74 15.79 -0.02
C THR A 62 -16.88 14.90 -0.53
N GLU A 63 -16.60 13.97 -1.44
CA GLU A 63 -17.60 13.12 -2.08
C GLU A 63 -17.48 11.68 -1.53
N PRO A 64 -18.59 10.95 -1.33
CA PRO A 64 -18.56 9.60 -0.79
C PRO A 64 -17.63 8.66 -1.58
N LEU A 65 -17.61 8.79 -2.91
CA LEU A 65 -16.78 7.98 -3.81
C LEU A 65 -15.28 8.19 -3.58
N GLY A 66 -14.84 9.39 -3.17
CA GLY A 66 -13.43 9.64 -2.83
C GLY A 66 -13.06 9.18 -1.41
N LEU A 67 -14.02 9.14 -0.49
CA LEU A 67 -13.82 8.69 0.89
C LEU A 67 -13.77 7.16 1.04
N ILE A 68 -14.53 6.42 0.23
CA ILE A 68 -14.55 4.93 0.25
C ILE A 68 -13.14 4.31 0.20
N PRO A 69 -12.27 4.63 -0.78
CA PRO A 69 -10.95 4.01 -0.86
C PRO A 69 -10.06 4.35 0.34
N ILE A 70 -10.21 5.55 0.91
CA ILE A 70 -9.47 5.99 2.11
C ILE A 70 -9.96 5.19 3.33
N ALA A 71 -11.29 5.11 3.53
CA ALA A 71 -11.90 4.38 4.63
C ALA A 71 -11.56 2.88 4.58
N LEU A 72 -11.60 2.28 3.38
CA LEU A 72 -11.20 0.88 3.18
C LEU A 72 -9.71 0.68 3.46
N ALA A 73 -8.85 1.59 2.99
CA ALA A 73 -7.41 1.50 3.24
C ALA A 73 -7.10 1.60 4.73
N LEU A 74 -7.70 2.58 5.42
CA LEU A 74 -7.53 2.82 6.85
C LEU A 74 -8.08 1.65 7.68
N GLY A 75 -9.36 1.30 7.47
CA GLY A 75 -10.04 0.24 8.23
C GLY A 75 -9.34 -1.11 8.09
N SER A 76 -8.90 -1.47 6.88
CA SER A 76 -8.15 -2.72 6.68
C SER A 76 -6.76 -2.67 7.31
N THR A 77 -6.04 -1.53 7.27
CA THR A 77 -4.74 -1.41 7.94
C THR A 77 -4.90 -1.55 9.46
N LEU A 78 -5.85 -0.84 10.06
CA LEU A 78 -6.15 -0.93 11.50
C LEU A 78 -6.53 -2.35 11.92
N TYR A 79 -7.40 -3.01 11.15
CA TYR A 79 -7.82 -4.38 11.43
C TYR A 79 -6.64 -5.37 11.39
N PHE A 80 -5.85 -5.37 10.31
CA PHE A 80 -4.81 -6.38 10.12
C PHE A 80 -3.55 -6.15 10.95
N PHE A 81 -3.17 -4.89 11.22
CA PHE A 81 -1.89 -4.56 11.83
C PHE A 81 -2.02 -3.97 13.24
N THR A 82 -2.97 -3.07 13.46
CA THR A 82 -3.10 -2.39 14.76
C THR A 82 -3.83 -3.27 15.79
N PHE A 83 -5.02 -3.78 15.45
CA PHE A 83 -5.86 -4.49 16.42
C PHE A 83 -5.59 -5.99 16.48
N SER A 84 -5.29 -6.62 15.35
CA SER A 84 -5.28 -8.08 15.31
C SER A 84 -4.02 -8.72 15.91
N ASN A 85 -2.90 -8.01 16.07
CA ASN A 85 -1.57 -8.53 16.47
C ASN A 85 -1.07 -9.78 15.70
N LYS A 86 -1.85 -10.30 14.72
CA LYS A 86 -1.62 -11.55 13.99
C LYS A 86 -0.39 -11.50 13.10
N TRP A 87 0.14 -10.32 12.81
CA TRP A 87 1.35 -10.13 12.01
C TRP A 87 2.64 -10.42 12.80
N LYS A 88 2.63 -10.30 14.14
CA LYS A 88 3.83 -10.46 14.99
C LYS A 88 4.47 -11.85 14.90
N PRO A 89 3.72 -12.97 14.94
CA PRO A 89 4.32 -14.29 14.79
C PRO A 89 4.99 -14.51 13.42
N TYR A 90 4.43 -13.91 12.35
CA TYR A 90 5.05 -13.98 11.02
C TYR A 90 6.36 -13.21 10.95
N PHE A 91 6.51 -12.14 11.73
CA PHE A 91 7.76 -11.38 11.82
C PHE A 91 8.92 -12.23 12.30
N GLU A 92 8.71 -12.99 13.38
CA GLU A 92 9.70 -13.91 13.91
C GLU A 92 10.03 -15.02 12.91
N GLU A 93 9.02 -15.51 12.18
CA GLU A 93 9.21 -16.48 11.10
C GLU A 93 10.08 -15.90 9.96
N PHE A 94 9.83 -14.65 9.57
CA PHE A 94 10.54 -14.00 8.47
C PHE A 94 11.98 -13.60 8.83
N GLU A 95 12.27 -13.28 10.09
CA GLU A 95 13.65 -13.07 10.56
C GLU A 95 14.51 -14.33 10.42
N LYS A 96 13.90 -15.52 10.55
CA LYS A 96 14.61 -16.81 10.41
C LYS A 96 14.85 -17.21 8.95
N LEU A 97 14.39 -16.44 7.96
CA LEU A 97 14.56 -16.79 6.56
C LEU A 97 16.03 -16.72 6.11
N PRO A 98 16.50 -17.65 5.26
CA PRO A 98 17.83 -17.59 4.65
C PRO A 98 18.06 -16.26 3.93
N LYS A 99 19.26 -15.67 4.07
CA LYS A 99 19.63 -14.35 3.50
C LYS A 99 19.22 -14.21 2.03
N ARG A 100 19.47 -15.24 1.21
CA ARG A 100 19.12 -15.26 -0.22
C ARG A 100 17.61 -15.15 -0.47
N LYS A 101 16.79 -15.88 0.30
CA LYS A 101 15.32 -15.83 0.18
C LYS A 101 14.79 -14.45 0.60
N ASN A 102 15.36 -13.89 1.66
CA ASN A 102 14.96 -12.56 2.14
C ASN A 102 15.36 -11.43 1.18
N LEU A 103 16.48 -11.58 0.46
CA LEU A 103 16.89 -10.62 -0.58
C LEU A 103 15.92 -10.63 -1.75
N ILE A 104 15.63 -11.81 -2.32
CA ILE A 104 14.70 -11.97 -3.44
C ILE A 104 13.32 -11.45 -3.07
N GLY A 105 12.81 -11.84 -1.90
CA GLY A 105 11.52 -11.35 -1.41
C GLY A 105 11.51 -9.82 -1.25
N GLY A 106 12.63 -9.21 -0.84
CA GLY A 106 12.75 -7.76 -0.76
C GLY A 106 12.68 -7.08 -2.11
N ILE A 107 13.40 -7.59 -3.11
CA ILE A 107 13.37 -7.07 -4.48
C ILE A 107 11.93 -7.11 -5.01
N ILE A 108 11.21 -8.22 -4.77
CA ILE A 108 9.81 -8.35 -5.17
C ILE A 108 8.93 -7.30 -4.49
N VAL A 109 9.04 -7.14 -3.16
CA VAL A 109 8.22 -6.18 -2.42
C VAL A 109 8.45 -4.75 -2.91
N TRP A 110 9.71 -4.33 -3.04
CA TRP A 110 10.03 -2.98 -3.51
C TRP A 110 9.69 -2.78 -4.98
N GLY A 111 9.89 -3.80 -5.81
CA GLY A 111 9.46 -3.79 -7.22
C GLY A 111 7.96 -3.58 -7.35
N VAL A 112 7.14 -4.31 -6.58
CA VAL A 112 5.69 -4.13 -6.55
C VAL A 112 5.31 -2.73 -6.06
N ALA A 113 5.94 -2.22 -5.00
CA ALA A 113 5.65 -0.88 -4.50
C ALA A 113 5.96 0.22 -5.55
N ILE A 114 7.10 0.13 -6.23
CA ILE A 114 7.49 1.05 -7.31
C ILE A 114 6.54 0.93 -8.50
N LEU A 115 6.19 -0.29 -8.92
CA LEU A 115 5.24 -0.51 -10.00
C LEU A 115 3.86 0.08 -9.67
N SER A 116 3.37 -0.11 -8.44
CA SER A 116 2.12 0.51 -7.96
C SER A 116 2.17 2.03 -8.05
N PHE A 117 3.29 2.65 -7.67
CA PHE A 117 3.45 4.10 -7.75
C PHE A 117 3.51 4.61 -9.20
N ILE A 118 4.29 3.96 -10.07
CA ILE A 118 4.36 4.31 -11.50
C ILE A 118 2.99 4.15 -12.16
N ASN A 119 2.29 3.05 -11.88
CA ASN A 119 0.94 2.80 -12.38
C ASN A 119 -0.04 3.89 -11.94
N PHE A 120 0.07 4.37 -10.71
CA PHE A 120 -0.72 5.50 -10.23
C PHE A 120 -0.46 6.77 -11.05
N ILE A 121 0.80 7.15 -11.28
CA ILE A 121 1.12 8.33 -12.09
C ILE A 121 0.59 8.19 -13.52
N ILE A 122 0.80 7.02 -14.15
CA ILE A 122 0.34 6.74 -15.51
C ILE A 122 -1.19 6.82 -15.61
N SER A 123 -1.91 6.13 -14.72
CA SER A 123 -3.37 6.07 -14.75
C SER A 123 -4.02 7.45 -14.61
N VAL A 124 -3.52 8.29 -13.69
CA VAL A 124 -4.03 9.65 -13.49
C VAL A 124 -3.75 10.52 -14.72
N ASN A 125 -2.56 10.42 -15.32
CA ASN A 125 -2.21 11.15 -16.53
C ASN A 125 -3.05 10.71 -17.74
N LEU A 126 -3.26 9.41 -17.91
CA LEU A 126 -4.11 8.86 -18.97
C LEU A 126 -5.55 9.36 -18.83
N MET A 127 -6.12 9.31 -17.62
CA MET A 127 -7.48 9.80 -17.37
C MET A 127 -7.59 11.30 -17.67
N LYS A 128 -6.58 12.09 -17.30
CA LYS A 128 -6.54 13.53 -17.58
C LYS A 128 -6.48 13.84 -19.08
N ASN A 129 -5.77 13.04 -19.86
CA ASN A 129 -5.61 13.26 -21.31
C ASN A 129 -6.78 12.69 -22.13
N SER A 130 -7.40 11.60 -21.68
CA SER A 130 -8.48 10.91 -22.43
C SER A 130 -9.85 11.56 -22.29
N LEU A 131 -10.10 12.32 -21.22
CA LEU A 131 -11.39 12.94 -20.92
C LEU A 131 -11.30 14.48 -21.03
N ARG A 132 -10.49 14.95 -21.98
CA ARG A 132 -10.25 16.38 -22.25
C ARG A 132 -11.17 16.89 -23.35
#